data_AF-Q65H90-F1
#
_entry.id   AF-Q65H90-F1
#
_cell.length_a   1.000
_cell.length_b   1.000
_cell.length_c   1.000
_cell.angle_alpha   90.00
_cell.angle_beta   90.00
_cell.angle_gamma   90.00
#
_symmetry.space_group_name_H-M   'P 1'
#
loop_
_entity.id
_entity.type
_entity.pdbx_description
1 polymer ?
#
loop_
_entity_poly.entity_id
_entity_poly.type
_entity_poly.pdbx_seq_one_letter_code
_entity_poly.pdbx_strand_id
1 'polypeptide(L)'
;MITYNGPVEEPIENPNDDFIRSIVFEKGEDYWKQGSGDSCFEVEGCDEWLIFFYDEPYGFFIMRHPDYLVPMNKNVEIETVEHLVGGEPMKIPSCSYVDRGLAYRIINEFTTTKSMPTFIEWVDLYEIDFDHGF
;
A
#
# COMPACT_ATOMS: atom_id res chain seq x y z
N MET A 1 19.31 2.14 5.43
CA MET A 1 19.00 1.97 4.01
C MET A 1 17.49 1.91 3.80
N ILE A 2 16.99 2.16 2.59
CA ILE A 2 15.60 1.84 2.24
C ILE A 2 15.59 0.78 1.13
N THR A 3 14.72 -0.22 1.25
CA THR A 3 14.62 -1.32 0.30
C THR A 3 13.18 -1.41 -0.20
N TYR A 4 13.01 -1.51 -1.52
CA TYR A 4 11.74 -1.85 -2.14
C TYR A 4 11.72 -3.35 -2.41
N ASN A 5 10.67 -4.03 -1.95
CA ASN A 5 10.34 -5.40 -2.32
C ASN A 5 9.08 -5.36 -3.19
N GLY A 6 9.18 -5.83 -4.42
CA GLY A 6 8.04 -5.95 -5.33
C GLY A 6 7.44 -7.36 -5.33
N PRO A 7 6.36 -7.59 -6.08
CA PRO A 7 5.65 -8.87 -6.10
C PRO A 7 6.48 -10.02 -6.69
N VAL A 8 7.39 -9.74 -7.62
CA VAL A 8 8.12 -10.77 -8.40
C VAL A 8 9.62 -10.52 -8.56
N GLU A 9 10.06 -9.27 -8.47
CA GLU A 9 11.44 -8.88 -8.76
C GLU A 9 12.31 -8.97 -7.50
N GLU A 10 13.62 -9.07 -7.70
CA GLU A 10 14.58 -8.97 -6.61
C GLU A 10 14.49 -7.61 -5.90
N PRO A 11 14.80 -7.54 -4.59
CA PRO A 11 14.76 -6.30 -3.84
C PRO A 11 15.63 -5.20 -4.46
N ILE A 12 15.13 -3.97 -4.46
CA ILE A 12 15.84 -2.79 -4.96
C ILE A 12 16.26 -1.93 -3.77
N GLU A 13 17.57 -1.76 -3.60
CA GLU A 13 18.15 -0.90 -2.57
C GLU A 13 18.17 0.55 -3.01
N ASN A 14 17.78 1.44 -2.10
CA ASN A 14 17.71 2.90 -2.27
C ASN A 14 17.07 3.33 -3.61
N PRO A 15 15.83 2.89 -3.91
CA PRO A 15 15.11 3.29 -5.11
C PRO A 15 15.03 4.81 -5.22
N ASN A 16 15.23 5.31 -6.44
CA ASN A 16 15.15 6.74 -6.74
C ASN A 16 13.70 7.18 -7.05
N ASP A 17 13.47 8.49 -7.16
CA ASP A 17 12.14 9.04 -7.44
C ASP A 17 11.57 8.55 -8.77
N ASP A 18 12.41 8.43 -9.82
CA ASP A 18 11.96 7.94 -11.14
C ASP A 18 11.42 6.51 -11.05
N PHE A 19 12.08 5.64 -10.28
CA PHE A 19 11.60 4.29 -10.01
C PHE A 19 10.25 4.32 -9.27
N ILE A 20 10.16 5.09 -8.17
CA ILE A 20 8.92 5.23 -7.38
C ILE A 20 7.77 5.73 -8.28
N ARG A 21 8.04 6.72 -9.13
CA ARG A 21 7.09 7.22 -10.13
C ARG A 21 6.65 6.14 -11.09
N SER A 22 7.58 5.34 -11.62
CA SER A 22 7.24 4.25 -12.55
C SER A 22 6.32 3.22 -11.90
N ILE A 23 6.57 2.86 -10.63
CA ILE A 23 5.71 1.96 -9.86
C ILE A 23 4.31 2.55 -9.70
N VAL A 24 4.20 3.82 -9.28
CA VAL A 24 2.91 4.42 -8.94
C VAL A 24 2.10 4.86 -10.15
N PHE A 25 2.71 5.24 -11.27
CA PHE A 25 2.01 5.83 -12.42
C PHE A 25 2.00 4.96 -13.68
N GLU A 26 2.90 3.99 -13.81
CA GLU A 26 3.02 3.19 -15.04
C GLU A 26 2.60 1.73 -14.85
N LYS A 27 2.77 1.16 -13.65
CA LYS A 27 2.28 -0.19 -13.36
C LYS A 27 0.75 -0.19 -13.19
N GLY A 28 0.10 -1.17 -13.81
CA GLY A 28 -1.33 -1.47 -13.66
C GLY A 28 -1.56 -2.67 -12.74
N GLU A 29 -2.83 -3.04 -12.52
CA GLU A 29 -3.22 -4.13 -11.61
C GLU A 29 -2.52 -5.47 -11.92
N ASP A 30 -2.21 -5.75 -13.20
CA ASP A 30 -1.52 -6.97 -13.61
C ASP A 30 -0.14 -7.14 -12.96
N TYR A 31 0.51 -6.06 -12.53
CA TYR A 31 1.79 -6.15 -11.79
C TYR A 31 1.58 -6.77 -10.40
N TRP A 32 0.52 -6.38 -9.70
CA TRP A 32 0.15 -6.87 -8.37
C TRP A 32 -0.74 -8.12 -8.41
N LYS A 33 -1.00 -8.70 -9.59
CA LYS A 33 -1.60 -10.04 -9.73
C LYS A 33 -0.55 -11.15 -9.84
N GLN A 34 0.73 -10.79 -9.72
CA GLN A 34 1.86 -11.72 -9.85
C GLN A 34 2.49 -11.97 -8.47
N GLY A 35 3.19 -13.10 -8.34
CA GLY A 35 4.04 -13.40 -7.18
C GLY A 35 3.33 -13.22 -5.83
N SER A 36 3.87 -12.37 -4.95
CA SER A 36 3.27 -12.11 -3.64
C SER A 36 2.00 -11.25 -3.68
N GLY A 37 1.74 -10.56 -4.78
CA GLY A 37 0.59 -9.67 -4.95
C GLY A 37 0.74 -8.29 -4.30
N ASP A 38 1.66 -8.12 -3.36
CA ASP A 38 1.94 -6.86 -2.70
C ASP A 38 3.33 -6.31 -3.02
N SER A 39 3.59 -5.11 -2.52
CA SER A 39 4.91 -4.49 -2.51
C SER A 39 5.12 -3.84 -1.15
N CYS A 40 6.37 -3.70 -0.73
CA CYS A 40 6.67 -2.95 0.48
C CYS A 40 7.92 -2.10 0.34
N PHE A 41 7.97 -1.01 1.13
CA PHE A 41 9.20 -0.31 1.44
C PHE A 41 9.59 -0.58 2.89
N GLU A 42 10.82 -1.05 3.07
CA GLU A 42 11.43 -1.32 4.37
C GLU A 42 12.55 -0.31 4.65
N VAL A 43 12.57 0.24 5.86
CA VAL A 43 13.66 1.11 6.31
C VAL A 43 14.51 0.33 7.32
N GLU A 44 15.80 0.21 7.03
CA GLU A 44 16.75 -0.45 7.92
C GLU A 44 16.75 0.19 9.32
N GLY A 45 16.54 -0.64 10.36
CA GLY A 45 16.45 -0.20 11.75
C GLY A 45 15.08 0.37 12.15
N CYS A 46 14.07 0.27 11.28
CA CYS A 46 12.68 0.59 11.57
C CYS A 46 11.85 -0.71 11.52
N ASP A 47 11.05 -0.93 12.56
CA ASP A 47 10.14 -2.08 12.62
C ASP A 47 8.88 -1.86 11.76
N GLU A 48 8.68 -0.65 11.25
CA GLU A 48 7.49 -0.26 10.50
C GLU A 48 7.73 -0.29 9.00
N TRP A 49 6.81 -0.91 8.28
CA TRP A 49 6.87 -1.05 6.82
C TRP A 49 5.66 -0.38 6.17
N LEU A 50 5.87 0.11 4.95
CA LEU A 50 4.79 0.60 4.10
C LEU A 50 4.47 -0.47 3.06
N ILE A 51 3.38 -1.21 3.24
CA ILE A 51 2.88 -2.24 2.32
C ILE A 51 1.84 -1.62 1.39
N PHE A 52 1.83 -1.99 0.12
CA PHE A 52 0.88 -1.48 -0.86
C PHE A 52 0.71 -2.38 -2.08
N PHE A 53 -0.45 -2.26 -2.72
CA PHE A 53 -0.79 -2.84 -4.02
C PHE A 53 -1.84 -1.98 -4.71
N TYR A 54 -2.20 -2.31 -5.96
CA TYR A 54 -3.14 -1.54 -6.76
C TYR A 54 -4.19 -2.45 -7.40
N ASP A 55 -5.46 -2.03 -7.26
CA ASP A 55 -6.62 -2.71 -7.83
C ASP A 55 -7.48 -1.73 -8.65
N GLU A 56 -7.90 -2.13 -9.84
CA GLU A 56 -8.88 -1.36 -10.61
C GLU A 56 -10.32 -1.77 -10.27
N PRO A 57 -11.26 -0.82 -10.14
CA PRO A 57 -11.13 0.62 -10.36
C PRO A 57 -10.76 1.43 -9.09
N TYR A 58 -10.41 0.78 -7.98
CA TYR A 58 -10.36 1.40 -6.65
C TYR A 58 -9.13 2.29 -6.41
N GLY A 59 -7.96 1.91 -6.90
CA GLY A 59 -6.70 2.62 -6.72
C GLY A 59 -5.67 1.83 -5.92
N PHE A 60 -4.84 2.53 -5.16
CA PHE A 60 -3.83 1.92 -4.30
C PHE A 60 -4.39 1.64 -2.91
N PHE A 61 -4.23 0.41 -2.42
CA PHE A 61 -4.26 0.14 -1.00
C PHE A 61 -2.88 0.39 -0.41
N ILE A 62 -2.80 1.11 0.71
CA ILE A 62 -1.55 1.37 1.42
C ILE A 62 -1.77 1.14 2.91
N MET A 63 -0.88 0.37 3.52
CA MET A 63 -0.97 -0.04 4.91
C MET A 63 0.36 0.14 5.63
N ARG A 64 0.30 0.69 6.83
CA ARG A 64 1.39 0.68 7.80
C ARG A 64 1.36 -0.64 8.56
N HIS A 65 2.41 -1.44 8.40
CA HIS A 65 2.63 -2.70 9.12
C HIS A 65 3.65 -2.46 10.25
N PRO A 66 3.53 -3.10 11.44
CA PRO A 66 2.62 -4.19 11.79
C PRO A 66 1.27 -3.78 12.39
N ASP A 67 1.00 -2.48 12.51
CA ASP A 67 -0.21 -1.98 13.20
C ASP A 67 -1.50 -2.05 12.37
N TYR A 68 -1.44 -2.49 11.11
CA TYR A 68 -2.58 -2.56 10.16
C TYR A 68 -3.33 -1.23 10.01
N LEU A 69 -2.59 -0.12 10.01
CA LEU A 69 -3.19 1.21 9.85
C LEU A 69 -3.26 1.60 8.38
N VAL A 70 -4.40 2.15 7.97
CA VAL A 70 -4.71 2.49 6.57
C VAL A 70 -5.27 3.92 6.45
N PRO A 71 -5.13 4.58 5.30
CA PRO A 71 -5.93 5.75 4.98
C PRO A 71 -7.42 5.39 4.96
N MET A 72 -8.30 6.36 5.23
CA MET A 72 -9.75 6.17 5.14
C MET A 72 -10.44 7.40 4.54
N ASN A 73 -11.22 7.19 3.48
CA ASN A 73 -12.12 8.18 2.92
C ASN A 73 -13.54 8.00 3.47
N LYS A 74 -13.89 8.82 4.46
CA LYS A 74 -15.21 8.80 5.14
C LYS A 74 -16.39 9.18 4.24
N ASN A 75 -16.16 9.59 2.99
CA ASN A 75 -17.20 10.03 2.05
C ASN A 75 -17.57 9.00 0.98
N VAL A 76 -16.98 7.80 1.04
CA VAL A 76 -17.21 6.72 0.06
C VAL A 76 -18.06 5.64 0.72
N GLU A 77 -18.99 5.08 -0.05
CA GLU A 77 -19.75 3.90 0.37
C GLU A 77 -18.81 2.69 0.47
N ILE A 78 -18.87 1.98 1.58
CA ILE A 78 -17.96 0.87 1.87
C ILE A 78 -18.43 -0.36 1.11
N GLU A 79 -17.56 -0.85 0.23
CA GLU A 79 -17.65 -2.15 -0.44
C GLU A 79 -16.47 -3.01 0.00
N THR A 80 -16.64 -4.33 0.00
CA THR A 80 -15.54 -5.25 0.28
C THR A 80 -14.88 -5.68 -1.02
N VAL A 81 -13.58 -5.40 -1.13
CA VAL A 81 -12.71 -5.78 -2.25
C VAL A 81 -11.80 -6.92 -1.80
N GLU A 82 -11.54 -7.89 -2.67
CA GLU A 82 -10.63 -9.00 -2.38
C GLU A 82 -9.37 -8.90 -3.24
N HIS A 83 -8.20 -9.00 -2.61
CA HIS A 83 -6.89 -9.02 -3.26
C HIS A 83 -6.06 -10.19 -2.72
N LEU A 84 -5.26 -10.85 -3.56
CA LEU A 84 -4.43 -11.98 -3.13
C LEU A 84 -3.06 -11.48 -2.64
N VAL A 85 -2.75 -11.71 -1.37
CA VAL A 85 -1.44 -11.39 -0.77
C VAL A 85 -0.79 -12.68 -0.28
N GLY A 86 0.40 -13.00 -0.78
CA GLY A 86 1.08 -14.29 -0.51
C GLY A 86 0.28 -15.51 -0.98
N GLY A 87 -0.67 -15.32 -1.90
CA GLY A 87 -1.62 -16.35 -2.35
C GLY A 87 -2.87 -16.51 -1.48
N GLU A 88 -2.98 -15.76 -0.38
CA GLU A 88 -4.15 -15.76 0.49
C GLU A 88 -5.05 -14.55 0.20
N PRO A 89 -6.38 -14.72 0.17
CA PRO A 89 -7.29 -13.60 -0.03
C PRO A 89 -7.31 -12.66 1.18
N MET A 90 -7.06 -11.39 0.93
CA MET A 90 -7.22 -10.29 1.86
C MET A 90 -8.46 -9.49 1.48
N LYS A 91 -9.38 -9.31 2.44
CA LYS A 91 -10.54 -8.43 2.28
C LYS A 91 -10.17 -7.01 2.69
N ILE A 92 -10.49 -6.05 1.84
CA ILE A 92 -10.14 -4.64 1.99
C ILE A 92 -11.39 -3.78 1.78
N PRO A 93 -11.66 -2.78 2.63
CA PRO A 93 -12.75 -1.86 2.42
C PRO A 93 -12.40 -0.84 1.33
N SER A 94 -13.31 -0.61 0.39
CA SER A 94 -13.14 0.33 -0.73
C SER A 94 -12.77 1.75 -0.27
N CYS A 95 -13.17 2.15 0.94
CA CYS A 95 -12.85 3.45 1.52
C CYS A 95 -11.37 3.62 1.89
N SER A 96 -10.57 2.54 1.92
CA SER A 96 -9.14 2.59 2.25
C SER A 96 -8.23 2.67 1.03
N TYR A 97 -8.79 2.69 -0.17
CA TYR A 97 -8.01 2.95 -1.38
C TYR A 97 -7.79 4.44 -1.59
N VAL A 98 -6.62 4.78 -2.14
CA VAL A 98 -6.23 6.13 -2.51
C VAL A 98 -5.91 6.21 -3.99
N ASP A 99 -6.11 7.39 -4.59
CA ASP A 99 -5.70 7.62 -5.97
C ASP A 99 -4.17 7.59 -6.13
N ARG A 100 -3.69 7.48 -7.38
CA ARG A 100 -2.25 7.43 -7.70
C ARG A 100 -1.49 8.67 -7.20
N GLY A 101 -2.12 9.84 -7.19
CA GLY A 101 -1.49 11.08 -6.75
C GLY A 101 -1.23 11.09 -5.24
N LEU A 102 -2.23 10.69 -4.46
CA LEU A 102 -2.11 10.53 -3.02
C LEU A 102 -1.16 9.38 -2.66
N ALA A 103 -1.23 8.24 -3.38
CA ALA A 103 -0.30 7.13 -3.21
C ALA A 103 1.16 7.55 -3.39
N TYR A 104 1.46 8.24 -4.49
CA TYR A 104 2.80 8.76 -4.75
C TYR A 104 3.26 9.70 -3.65
N ARG A 105 2.39 10.60 -3.16
CA ARG A 105 2.73 11.53 -2.09
C ARG A 105 3.06 10.80 -0.77
N ILE A 106 2.28 9.79 -0.39
CA ILE A 106 2.51 8.97 0.81
C ILE A 106 3.86 8.23 0.68
N ILE A 107 4.05 7.50 -0.42
CA ILE A 107 5.27 6.71 -0.67
C ILE A 107 6.51 7.61 -0.74
N ASN A 108 6.42 8.73 -1.44
CA ASN A 108 7.54 9.66 -1.58
C ASN A 108 7.93 10.32 -0.25
N GLU A 109 6.96 10.71 0.59
CA GLU A 109 7.25 11.25 1.91
C GLU A 109 7.87 10.19 2.82
N PHE A 110 7.33 8.97 2.83
CA PHE A 110 7.90 7.85 3.59
C PHE A 110 9.33 7.54 3.18
N THR A 111 9.59 7.42 1.88
CA THR A 111 10.92 7.07 1.35
C THR A 111 11.95 8.18 1.53
N THR A 112 11.53 9.45 1.44
CA THR A 112 12.39 10.62 1.64
C THR A 112 12.73 10.84 3.11
N THR A 113 11.72 10.80 3.98
CA THR A 113 11.87 11.12 5.40
C THR A 113 12.23 9.92 6.27
N LYS A 114 12.00 8.70 5.75
CA LYS A 114 12.13 7.43 6.49
C LYS A 114 11.24 7.41 7.73
N SER A 115 10.07 8.01 7.62
CA SER A 115 9.10 8.16 8.71
C SER A 115 7.70 8.15 8.14
N MET A 116 6.74 7.67 8.92
CA MET A 116 5.36 7.59 8.47
C MET A 116 4.77 8.99 8.21
N PRO A 117 4.15 9.21 7.04
CA PRO A 117 3.57 10.51 6.71
C PRO A 117 2.54 10.97 7.74
N THR A 118 2.61 12.24 8.13
CA THR A 118 1.74 12.84 9.16
C THR A 118 0.60 13.67 8.58
N PHE A 119 0.57 13.86 7.26
CA PHE A 119 -0.46 14.65 6.58
C PHE A 119 -1.75 13.86 6.29
N ILE A 120 -1.77 12.55 6.58
CA ILE A 120 -2.95 11.68 6.49
C ILE A 120 -3.30 11.14 7.87
N GLU A 121 -4.60 10.86 8.05
CA GLU A 121 -5.11 10.11 9.19
C GLU A 121 -4.92 8.61 8.93
N TRP A 122 -4.25 7.93 9.85
CA TRP A 122 -4.05 6.49 9.84
C TRP A 122 -5.07 5.86 10.78
N VAL A 123 -5.95 5.02 10.25
CA VAL A 123 -7.05 4.37 10.97
C VAL A 123 -6.77 2.88 11.05
N ASP A 124 -7.08 2.25 12.18
CA ASP A 124 -6.99 0.80 12.32
C ASP A 124 -8.00 0.13 11.38
N LEU A 125 -7.52 -0.72 10.48
CA LEU A 125 -8.35 -1.45 9.52
C LEU A 125 -9.48 -2.21 10.23
N TYR A 126 -9.24 -2.74 11.42
CA TYR A 126 -10.23 -3.50 12.21
C TYR A 126 -11.29 -2.62 12.88
N GLU A 127 -11.08 -1.29 12.95
CA GLU A 127 -12.10 -0.35 13.41
C GLU A 127 -13.10 0.04 12.29
N ILE A 128 -12.81 -0.32 11.04
CA ILE A 128 -13.70 -0.08 9.90
C ILE A 128 -14.79 -1.16 9.84
N ASP A 129 -16.05 -0.73 9.74
CA ASP A 129 -17.21 -1.62 9.64
C ASP A 129 -17.38 -2.15 8.20
N PHE A 130 -16.71 -3.27 7.90
CA PHE A 130 -16.83 -4.01 6.63
C PHE A 130 -16.76 -5.53 6.87
N ASP A 131 -16.98 -6.34 5.83
CA ASP A 131 -16.82 -7.80 5.93
C ASP A 131 -15.33 -8.18 6.01
N HIS A 132 -14.86 -8.46 7.22
CA HIS A 132 -13.50 -8.90 7.53
C HIS A 132 -13.21 -10.36 7.13
N GLY A 133 -14.24 -11.15 6.75
CA GLY A 133 -14.07 -12.54 6.29
C GLY A 133 -14.00 -13.62 7.37
N PHE A 134 -14.50 -13.34 8.58
CA PHE A 134 -14.64 -14.31 9.67
C PHE A 134 -16.00 -15.02 9.70
#